data_AF-A0AAV6G352-F1
#
_entry.id   AF-A0AAV6G352-F1
#
_cell.length_a   1.000
_cell.length_b   1.000
_cell.length_c   1.000
_cell.angle_alpha   90.00
_cell.angle_beta   90.00
_cell.angle_gamma   90.00
#
_symmetry.space_group_name_H-M   'P 1'
#
loop_
_entity.id
_entity.type
_entity.pdbx_description
1 polymer ?
#
loop_
_entity_poly.entity_id
_entity_poly.type
_entity_poly.pdbx_seq_one_letter_code
_entity_poly.pdbx_strand_id
1 'polypeptide(L)'
;MALIHYLMAAESGFASAQFNVAYLCEQNPGGFLTQAFVKQCMLRYYNLTIQSEYPDRYALIKMGDLLSVTNTTDKKDVTKAAEMYKLATLSGEPQGWYSLGMLVQEGETLPVSLLVELNLLLPYLTDKQDLLTTLYRRCIDSNATDAYIPCSLALFNVYLHSFCETNIVLKTSRTVAITAATVAMAFVISNIIRRYVMDTGQIT
;
A
#
# COMPACT_ATOMS: atom_id res chain seq x y z
N MET A 1 -30.89 23.91 0.09
CA MET A 1 -31.43 23.90 -1.30
C MET A 1 -30.43 23.41 -2.35
N ALA A 2 -29.11 23.59 -2.20
CA ALA A 2 -28.12 23.16 -3.19
C ALA A 2 -28.12 21.65 -3.53
N LEU A 3 -28.25 20.76 -2.53
CA LEU A 3 -28.22 19.30 -2.75
C LEU A 3 -29.35 18.83 -3.68
N ILE A 4 -30.56 19.35 -3.55
CA ILE A 4 -31.70 18.95 -4.39
C ILE A 4 -31.47 19.37 -5.85
N HIS A 5 -30.93 20.57 -6.08
CA HIS A 5 -30.58 21.02 -7.43
C HIS A 5 -29.46 20.18 -8.05
N TYR A 6 -28.42 19.86 -7.28
CA TYR A 6 -27.35 18.97 -7.75
C TYR A 6 -27.86 17.56 -8.03
N LEU A 7 -28.75 17.01 -7.20
CA LEU A 7 -29.37 15.70 -7.45
C LEU A 7 -30.16 15.70 -8.75
N MET A 8 -31.04 16.68 -8.98
CA MET A 8 -31.81 16.76 -10.23
C MET A 8 -30.91 16.85 -11.46
N ALA A 9 -29.84 17.65 -11.39
CA ALA A 9 -28.87 17.74 -12.48
C ALA A 9 -28.04 16.45 -12.65
N ALA A 10 -27.62 15.82 -11.55
CA ALA A 10 -26.85 14.57 -11.60
C ALA A 10 -27.66 13.44 -12.24
N GLU A 11 -28.95 13.33 -11.89
CA GLU A 11 -29.90 12.38 -12.49
C GLU A 11 -30.24 12.72 -13.94
N SER A 12 -30.03 13.97 -14.36
CA SER A 12 -30.13 14.39 -15.77
C SER A 12 -28.85 14.11 -16.58
N GLY A 13 -27.83 13.50 -15.97
CA GLY A 13 -26.59 13.10 -16.65
C GLY A 13 -25.47 14.13 -16.66
N PHE A 14 -25.60 15.25 -15.94
CA PHE A 14 -24.53 16.25 -15.87
C PHE A 14 -23.37 15.74 -14.99
N ALA A 15 -22.22 15.45 -15.60
CA ALA A 15 -21.05 14.88 -14.93
C ALA A 15 -20.57 15.73 -13.72
N SER A 16 -20.50 17.06 -13.88
CA SER A 16 -20.11 17.95 -12.77
C SER A 16 -21.11 17.92 -11.61
N ALA A 17 -22.40 17.70 -11.89
CA ALA A 17 -23.40 17.55 -10.84
C ALA A 17 -23.28 16.19 -10.14
N GLN A 18 -22.99 15.12 -10.89
CA GLN A 18 -22.70 13.80 -10.32
C GLN A 18 -21.51 13.88 -9.36
N PHE A 19 -20.41 14.52 -9.76
CA PHE A 19 -19.27 14.78 -8.90
C PHE A 19 -19.67 15.55 -7.63
N ASN A 20 -20.41 16.65 -7.78
CA ASN A 20 -20.81 17.48 -6.65
C ASN A 20 -21.71 16.73 -5.66
N VAL A 21 -22.61 15.85 -6.13
CA VAL A 21 -23.40 15.00 -5.23
C VAL A 21 -22.52 14.02 -4.47
N ALA A 22 -21.57 13.35 -5.15
CA ALA A 22 -20.63 12.43 -4.51
C ALA A 22 -19.81 13.15 -3.43
N TYR A 23 -19.28 14.33 -3.75
CA TYR A 23 -18.51 15.16 -2.84
C TYR A 23 -19.33 15.64 -1.63
N LEU A 24 -20.59 16.04 -1.84
CA LEU A 24 -21.48 16.41 -0.74
C LEU A 24 -21.80 15.22 0.18
N CYS A 25 -21.89 14.01 -0.36
CA CYS A 25 -22.04 12.80 0.45
C CYS A 25 -20.78 12.52 1.28
N GLU A 26 -19.59 12.65 0.68
CA GLU A 26 -18.31 12.49 1.38
C GLU A 26 -18.14 13.44 2.56
N GLN A 27 -18.52 14.71 2.40
CA GLN A 27 -18.32 15.75 3.42
C GLN A 27 -19.32 15.71 4.58
N ASN A 28 -20.35 14.84 4.53
CA ASN A 28 -21.38 14.74 5.58
C ASN A 28 -21.41 13.37 6.28
N PRO A 29 -20.29 12.81 6.80
CA PRO A 29 -20.29 11.48 7.41
C PRO A 29 -20.90 11.42 8.83
N GLY A 30 -21.55 12.50 9.31
CA GLY A 30 -22.05 12.59 10.70
C GLY A 30 -23.36 13.35 10.89
N GLY A 31 -24.13 13.57 9.82
CA GLY A 31 -25.48 14.11 9.91
C GLY A 31 -26.53 13.05 10.26
N PHE A 32 -27.76 13.21 9.75
CA PHE A 32 -28.85 12.24 9.87
C PHE A 32 -28.66 10.95 9.06
N LEU A 33 -27.55 10.82 8.32
CA LEU A 33 -27.33 9.75 7.35
C LEU A 33 -26.42 8.67 7.95
N THR A 34 -26.73 7.41 7.66
CA THR A 34 -25.90 6.28 8.10
C THR A 34 -24.62 6.19 7.27
N GLN A 35 -23.55 5.65 7.85
CA GLN A 35 -22.29 5.40 7.13
C GLN A 35 -22.50 4.55 5.86
N ALA A 36 -23.44 3.59 5.93
CA ALA A 36 -23.80 2.75 4.79
C ALA A 36 -24.44 3.57 3.66
N PHE A 37 -25.34 4.51 3.98
CA PHE A 37 -25.95 5.40 3.00
C PHE A 37 -24.91 6.33 2.36
N VAL A 38 -24.03 6.93 3.16
CA VAL A 38 -22.95 7.79 2.66
C VAL A 38 -22.06 7.03 1.67
N LYS A 39 -21.62 5.82 2.04
CA LYS A 39 -20.81 4.97 1.15
C LYS A 39 -21.54 4.64 -0.15
N GLN A 40 -22.82 4.26 -0.09
CA GLN A 40 -23.60 3.94 -1.29
C GLN A 40 -23.81 5.16 -2.19
N CYS A 41 -24.05 6.33 -1.60
CA CYS A 41 -24.13 7.59 -2.36
C CYS A 41 -22.81 7.86 -3.08
N MET A 42 -21.69 7.82 -2.37
CA MET A 42 -20.36 8.04 -2.95
C MET A 42 -20.08 7.04 -4.07
N LEU A 43 -20.29 5.74 -3.83
CA LEU A 43 -20.10 4.69 -4.83
C LEU A 43 -20.93 4.95 -6.09
N ARG A 44 -22.21 5.30 -5.96
CA ARG A 44 -23.09 5.57 -7.10
C ARG A 44 -22.57 6.76 -7.91
N TYR A 45 -22.39 7.90 -7.27
CA TYR A 45 -22.16 9.15 -7.99
C TYR A 45 -20.72 9.35 -8.45
N TYR A 46 -19.72 8.86 -7.70
CA TYR A 46 -18.36 8.81 -8.23
C TYR A 46 -18.24 7.82 -9.38
N ASN A 47 -18.92 6.66 -9.34
CA ASN A 47 -18.94 5.72 -10.47
C ASN A 47 -19.55 6.35 -11.73
N LEU A 48 -20.61 7.15 -11.60
CA LEU A 48 -21.16 7.91 -12.74
C LEU A 48 -20.16 8.96 -13.25
N THR A 49 -19.48 9.66 -12.34
CA THR A 49 -18.51 10.70 -12.68
C THR A 49 -17.35 10.14 -13.52
N ILE A 50 -16.81 8.98 -13.14
CA ILE A 50 -15.69 8.36 -13.86
C ILE A 50 -16.06 7.75 -15.22
N GLN A 51 -17.36 7.66 -15.55
CA GLN A 51 -17.85 7.22 -16.86
C GLN A 51 -18.00 8.38 -17.86
N SER A 52 -17.75 9.62 -17.42
CA SER A 52 -17.73 10.78 -18.32
C SER A 52 -16.56 10.72 -19.30
N GLU A 53 -16.64 11.48 -20.39
CA GLU A 53 -15.59 11.54 -21.42
C GLU A 53 -14.23 11.98 -20.86
N TYR A 54 -14.25 12.85 -19.85
CA TYR A 54 -13.06 13.32 -19.13
C TYR A 54 -13.25 13.10 -17.62
N PRO A 55 -12.94 11.89 -17.12
CA PRO A 55 -13.09 11.56 -15.71
C PRO A 55 -12.33 12.51 -14.81
N ASP A 56 -12.99 12.99 -13.75
CA ASP A 56 -12.34 13.79 -12.74
C ASP A 56 -11.32 12.94 -11.95
N ARG A 57 -10.10 13.48 -11.79
CA ARG A 57 -8.98 12.78 -11.14
C ARG A 57 -9.26 12.45 -9.68
N TYR A 58 -9.92 13.36 -8.97
CA TYR A 58 -10.32 13.16 -7.58
C TYR A 58 -11.37 12.05 -7.49
N ALA A 59 -12.33 11.99 -8.42
CA ALA A 59 -13.31 10.90 -8.47
C ALA A 59 -12.65 9.53 -8.69
N LEU A 60 -11.61 9.44 -9.53
CA LEU A 60 -10.83 8.21 -9.72
C LEU A 60 -10.16 7.76 -8.42
N ILE A 61 -9.48 8.68 -7.72
CA ILE A 61 -8.89 8.39 -6.40
C ILE A 61 -9.96 7.89 -5.42
N LYS A 62 -11.09 8.58 -5.32
CA LYS A 62 -12.16 8.20 -4.38
C LYS A 62 -12.81 6.87 -4.71
N MET A 63 -12.99 6.54 -5.99
CA MET A 63 -13.44 5.20 -6.37
C MET A 63 -12.44 4.13 -5.97
N GLY A 64 -11.14 4.38 -6.16
CA GLY A 64 -10.08 3.50 -5.69
C GLY A 64 -10.16 3.28 -4.17
N ASP A 65 -10.31 4.35 -3.39
CA ASP A 65 -10.41 4.29 -1.92
C ASP A 65 -11.66 3.54 -1.45
N LEU A 66 -12.80 3.74 -2.11
CA LEU A 66 -14.04 3.04 -1.77
C LEU A 66 -13.97 1.54 -2.05
N LEU A 67 -13.21 1.14 -3.07
CA LEU A 67 -12.99 -0.24 -3.49
C LEU A 67 -11.88 -0.94 -2.69
N SER A 68 -10.92 -0.18 -2.14
CA SER A 68 -9.79 -0.68 -1.36
C SER A 68 -10.13 -0.95 0.12
N VAL A 69 -11.30 -0.50 0.60
CA VAL A 69 -11.73 -0.73 1.98
C VAL A 69 -12.64 -1.96 2.10
N THR A 70 -12.25 -2.91 2.95
CA THR A 70 -13.06 -4.08 3.34
C THR A 70 -14.16 -3.67 4.32
N ASN A 71 -15.42 -4.04 4.05
CA ASN A 71 -16.52 -3.89 5.01
C ASN A 71 -17.16 -5.25 5.36
N THR A 72 -17.99 -5.29 6.40
CA THR A 72 -18.66 -6.50 6.90
C THR A 72 -19.52 -7.24 5.87
N THR A 73 -19.92 -6.59 4.78
CA THR A 73 -20.75 -7.17 3.71
C THR A 73 -20.05 -7.32 2.37
N ASP A 74 -18.93 -6.62 2.14
CA ASP A 74 -18.28 -6.54 0.82
C ASP A 74 -16.76 -6.75 0.93
N LYS A 75 -16.24 -7.68 0.14
CA LYS A 75 -14.80 -7.91 -0.01
C LYS A 75 -14.16 -6.76 -0.79
N LYS A 76 -12.95 -6.37 -0.39
CA LYS A 76 -12.09 -5.46 -1.14
C LYS A 76 -11.95 -5.93 -2.59
N ASP A 77 -12.10 -5.02 -3.55
CA ASP A 77 -11.85 -5.28 -4.98
C ASP A 77 -10.56 -4.58 -5.39
N VAL A 78 -9.44 -5.15 -4.92
CA VAL A 78 -8.08 -4.62 -5.10
C VAL A 78 -7.78 -4.35 -6.56
N THR A 79 -8.18 -5.25 -7.45
CA THR A 79 -7.91 -5.13 -8.89
C THR A 79 -8.57 -3.90 -9.48
N LYS A 80 -9.85 -3.64 -9.14
CA LYS A 80 -10.53 -2.43 -9.61
C LYS A 80 -9.99 -1.18 -8.92
N ALA A 81 -9.63 -1.25 -7.63
CA ALA A 81 -9.01 -0.13 -6.95
C ALA A 81 -7.68 0.28 -7.63
N ALA A 82 -6.82 -0.70 -7.94
CA ALA A 82 -5.57 -0.49 -8.64
C ALA A 82 -5.79 0.10 -10.05
N GLU A 83 -6.81 -0.35 -10.78
CA GLU A 83 -7.18 0.22 -12.08
C GLU A 83 -7.59 1.70 -11.95
N MET A 84 -8.37 2.07 -10.93
CA MET A 84 -8.72 3.47 -10.69
C MET A 84 -7.49 4.34 -10.39
N TYR A 85 -6.58 3.86 -9.53
CA TYR A 85 -5.33 4.57 -9.22
C TYR A 85 -4.38 4.66 -10.42
N LYS A 86 -4.37 3.65 -11.31
CA LYS A 86 -3.67 3.70 -12.60
C LYS A 86 -4.22 4.79 -13.50
N LEU A 87 -5.54 4.87 -13.66
CA LEU A 87 -6.17 5.91 -14.47
C LEU A 87 -5.88 7.31 -13.91
N ALA A 88 -5.90 7.48 -12.59
CA ALA A 88 -5.50 8.73 -11.94
C ALA A 88 -4.04 9.09 -12.27
N THR A 89 -3.15 8.11 -12.15
CA THR A 89 -1.72 8.25 -12.50
C THR A 89 -1.52 8.70 -13.95
N LEU A 90 -2.19 8.05 -14.91
CA LEU A 90 -2.11 8.39 -16.33
C LEU A 90 -2.71 9.77 -16.64
N SER A 91 -3.63 10.23 -15.79
CA SER A 91 -4.21 11.58 -15.87
C SER A 91 -3.32 12.66 -15.21
N GLY A 92 -2.14 12.29 -14.69
CA GLY A 92 -1.23 13.21 -14.02
C GLY A 92 -1.57 13.49 -12.56
N GLU A 93 -2.39 12.66 -11.91
CA GLU A 93 -2.70 12.75 -10.48
C GLU A 93 -1.69 11.95 -9.64
N PRO A 94 -0.77 12.60 -8.93
CA PRO A 94 0.25 11.92 -8.14
C PRO A 94 -0.28 11.06 -7.01
N GLN A 95 -1.46 11.38 -6.47
CA GLN A 95 -2.09 10.53 -5.47
C GLN A 95 -2.33 9.11 -6.00
N GLY A 96 -2.44 8.92 -7.32
CA GLY A 96 -2.53 7.58 -7.94
C GLY A 96 -1.27 6.74 -7.67
N TRP A 97 -0.08 7.32 -7.85
CA TRP A 97 1.19 6.65 -7.55
C TRP A 97 1.30 6.30 -6.07
N TYR A 98 0.94 7.25 -5.20
CA TYR A 98 0.93 7.04 -3.75
C TYR A 98 0.01 5.87 -3.36
N SER A 99 -1.22 5.86 -3.87
CA SER A 99 -2.21 4.84 -3.54
C SER A 99 -1.83 3.45 -4.07
N LEU A 100 -1.19 3.35 -5.24
CA LEU A 100 -0.60 2.08 -5.70
C LEU A 100 0.50 1.59 -4.75
N GLY A 101 1.33 2.51 -4.23
CA GLY A 101 2.33 2.21 -3.21
C GLY A 101 1.70 1.67 -1.93
N MET A 102 0.62 2.30 -1.45
CA MET A 102 -0.13 1.85 -0.28
C MET A 102 -0.68 0.43 -0.44
N LEU A 103 -1.27 0.09 -1.60
CA LEU A 103 -1.72 -1.28 -1.87
C LEU A 103 -0.57 -2.30 -1.72
N VAL A 104 0.60 -1.99 -2.31
CA VAL A 104 1.77 -2.87 -2.20
C VAL A 104 2.27 -2.97 -0.74
N GLN A 105 2.26 -1.88 0.02
CA GLN A 105 2.63 -1.89 1.45
C GLN A 105 1.70 -2.81 2.26
N GLU A 106 0.40 -2.76 1.99
CA GLU A 106 -0.62 -3.64 2.59
C GLU A 106 -0.47 -5.12 2.19
N GLY A 107 0.45 -5.44 1.28
CA GLY A 107 0.72 -6.80 0.81
C GLY A 107 -0.12 -7.21 -0.39
N GLU A 108 -0.85 -6.27 -1.00
CA GLU A 108 -1.63 -6.54 -2.19
C GLU A 108 -0.74 -6.71 -3.42
N THR A 109 -1.19 -7.55 -4.34
CA THR A 109 -0.52 -7.75 -5.63
C THR A 109 -1.18 -6.88 -6.70
N LEU A 110 -0.37 -6.15 -7.45
CA LEU A 110 -0.84 -5.33 -8.57
C LEU A 110 -1.02 -6.20 -9.83
N PRO A 111 -2.05 -5.94 -10.66
CA PRO A 111 -2.21 -6.65 -11.92
C PRO A 111 -1.01 -6.48 -12.86
N VAL A 112 -0.59 -7.56 -13.53
CA VAL A 112 0.54 -7.53 -14.47
C VAL A 112 0.33 -6.53 -15.61
N SER A 113 -0.90 -6.40 -16.13
CA SER A 113 -1.24 -5.44 -17.17
C SER A 113 -0.94 -3.99 -16.74
N LEU A 114 -1.31 -3.64 -15.51
CA LEU A 114 -1.03 -2.33 -14.92
C LEU A 114 0.49 -2.11 -14.77
N LEU A 115 1.22 -3.11 -14.30
CA LEU A 115 2.68 -3.03 -14.15
C LEU A 115 3.40 -2.81 -15.48
N VAL A 116 2.92 -3.42 -16.56
CA VAL A 116 3.43 -3.20 -17.92
C VAL A 116 3.16 -1.76 -18.35
N GLU A 117 1.90 -1.34 -18.28
CA GLU A 117 1.44 -0.03 -18.76
C GLU A 117 2.14 1.13 -18.04
N LEU A 118 2.39 0.96 -16.74
CA LEU A 118 3.09 1.95 -15.94
C LEU A 118 4.62 1.76 -15.95
N ASN A 119 5.22 0.86 -16.72
CA ASN A 119 6.67 0.61 -16.70
C ASN A 119 7.21 0.32 -15.28
N LEU A 120 6.57 -0.60 -14.57
CA LEU A 120 6.91 -1.05 -13.21
C LEU A 120 7.33 -2.53 -13.13
N LEU A 121 7.34 -3.26 -14.25
CA LEU A 121 7.66 -4.69 -14.26
C LEU A 121 9.05 -5.00 -13.69
N LEU A 122 10.09 -4.28 -14.12
CA LEU A 122 11.45 -4.51 -13.65
C LEU A 122 11.59 -4.31 -12.13
N PRO A 123 11.17 -3.17 -11.54
CA PRO A 123 11.26 -3.01 -10.09
C PRO A 123 10.35 -3.99 -9.34
N TYR A 124 9.19 -4.39 -9.89
CA TYR A 124 8.32 -5.42 -9.29
C TYR A 124 8.98 -6.80 -9.20
N LEU A 125 9.72 -7.22 -10.23
CA LEU A 125 10.41 -8.51 -10.26
C LEU A 125 11.70 -8.54 -9.43
N THR A 126 12.26 -7.37 -9.13
CA THR A 126 13.54 -7.27 -8.41
C THR A 126 13.32 -7.42 -6.92
N ASP A 127 12.58 -6.48 -6.32
CA ASP A 127 12.27 -6.48 -4.90
C ASP A 127 11.06 -5.57 -4.60
N LYS A 128 10.30 -5.90 -3.55
CA LYS A 128 9.19 -5.09 -3.05
C LYS A 128 9.66 -3.67 -2.73
N GLN A 129 10.87 -3.51 -2.19
CA GLN A 129 11.41 -2.20 -1.85
C GLN A 129 11.69 -1.33 -3.09
N ASP A 130 12.20 -1.93 -4.16
CA ASP A 130 12.47 -1.23 -5.42
C ASP A 130 11.18 -0.77 -6.09
N LEU A 131 10.13 -1.60 -6.05
CA LEU A 131 8.80 -1.18 -6.50
C LEU A 131 8.26 -0.01 -5.68
N LEU A 132 8.25 -0.10 -4.35
CA LEU A 132 7.75 0.96 -3.48
C LEU A 132 8.55 2.27 -3.66
N THR A 133 9.87 2.16 -3.74
CA THR A 133 10.75 3.31 -4.00
C THR A 133 10.42 3.96 -5.34
N THR A 134 10.21 3.17 -6.38
CA THR A 134 9.86 3.67 -7.72
C THR A 134 8.50 4.38 -7.70
N LEU A 135 7.50 3.80 -7.05
CA LEU A 135 6.16 4.38 -6.93
C LEU A 135 6.20 5.74 -6.22
N TYR A 136 6.81 5.82 -5.04
CA TYR A 136 6.85 7.08 -4.29
C TYR A 136 7.77 8.13 -4.91
N ARG A 137 8.88 7.74 -5.55
CA ARG A 137 9.69 8.69 -6.34
C ARG A 137 8.90 9.30 -7.48
N ARG A 138 8.14 8.49 -8.24
CA ARG A 138 7.28 9.02 -9.30
C ARG A 138 6.15 9.91 -8.79
N CYS A 139 5.65 9.65 -7.59
CA CYS A 139 4.75 10.59 -6.92
C CYS A 139 5.44 11.94 -6.64
N ILE A 140 6.66 11.92 -6.09
CA ILE A 140 7.43 13.13 -5.77
C ILE A 140 7.80 13.91 -7.03
N ASP A 141 8.19 13.20 -8.10
CA ASP A 141 8.59 13.78 -9.38
C ASP A 141 7.41 14.35 -10.18
N SER A 142 6.17 14.19 -9.69
CA SER A 142 5.02 14.88 -10.25
C SER A 142 5.13 16.39 -10.03
N ASN A 143 4.55 17.18 -10.93
CA ASN A 143 4.61 18.63 -10.87
C ASN A 143 3.67 19.25 -9.79
N ALA A 144 3.17 18.46 -8.84
CA ALA A 144 2.21 18.90 -7.82
C ALA A 144 2.89 19.06 -6.45
N THR A 145 2.89 20.30 -5.94
CA THR A 145 3.61 20.64 -4.70
C THR A 145 2.98 20.03 -3.44
N ASP A 146 1.68 19.78 -3.47
CA ASP A 146 0.90 19.18 -2.38
C ASP A 146 1.18 17.67 -2.21
N ALA A 147 1.63 16.99 -3.26
CA ALA A 147 2.02 15.58 -3.20
C ALA A 147 3.43 15.35 -2.60
N TYR A 148 4.29 16.38 -2.59
CA TYR A 148 5.69 16.23 -2.19
C TYR A 148 5.85 15.69 -0.77
N ILE A 149 5.17 16.30 0.21
CA ILE A 149 5.28 15.92 1.63
C ILE A 149 4.78 14.49 1.89
N PRO A 150 3.54 14.11 1.54
CA PRO A 150 3.05 12.77 1.81
C PRO A 150 3.88 11.68 1.11
N CYS A 151 4.31 11.92 -0.13
CA CYS A 151 5.11 10.94 -0.87
C CYS A 151 6.56 10.85 -0.38
N SER A 152 7.17 11.97 0.03
CA SER A 152 8.48 11.96 0.68
C SER A 152 8.43 11.23 2.01
N LEU A 153 7.36 11.42 2.80
CA LEU A 153 7.19 10.74 4.07
C LEU A 153 6.97 9.22 3.88
N ALA A 154 6.17 8.83 2.89
CA ALA A 154 5.99 7.42 2.55
C ALA A 154 7.29 6.77 2.08
N LEU A 155 8.07 7.46 1.24
CA LEU A 155 9.38 6.99 0.80
C LEU A 155 10.36 6.86 1.98
N PHE A 156 10.37 7.82 2.89
CA PHE A 156 11.18 7.75 4.11
C PHE A 156 10.77 6.55 4.98
N ASN A 157 9.47 6.29 5.11
CA ASN A 157 8.95 5.13 5.84
C ASN A 157 9.43 3.81 5.22
N VAL A 158 9.46 3.68 3.89
CA VAL A 158 10.04 2.51 3.19
C VAL A 158 11.51 2.30 3.58
N TYR A 159 12.32 3.37 3.60
CA TYR A 159 13.72 3.28 4.01
C TYR A 159 13.87 2.91 5.49
N LEU A 160 13.02 3.43 6.37
CA LEU A 160 13.02 3.07 7.79
C LEU A 160 12.70 1.59 8.01
N HIS A 161 11.68 1.06 7.33
CA HIS A 161 11.34 -0.36 7.45
C HIS A 161 12.49 -1.26 7.01
N SER A 162 13.10 -0.97 5.85
CA SER A 162 14.26 -1.70 5.34
C SER A 162 15.46 -1.65 6.30
N PHE A 163 15.75 -0.47 6.85
CA PHE A 163 16.82 -0.29 7.83
C PHE A 163 16.54 -1.07 9.13
N CYS A 164 15.30 -1.09 9.60
CA CYS A 164 14.92 -1.89 10.77
C CYS A 164 15.04 -3.40 10.51
N GLU A 165 14.54 -3.90 9.38
CA GLU A 165 14.63 -5.32 9.05
C GLU A 165 16.09 -5.80 8.95
N THR A 166 16.94 -5.06 8.25
CA THR A 166 18.37 -5.39 8.14
C THR A 166 19.08 -5.38 9.49
N ASN A 167 18.80 -4.42 10.38
CA ASN A 167 19.37 -4.41 11.72
C ASN A 167 18.91 -5.59 12.59
N ILE A 168 17.63 -5.97 12.50
CA ILE A 168 17.10 -7.13 13.23
C ILE A 168 17.75 -8.42 12.73
N VAL A 169 17.87 -8.60 11.41
CA VAL A 169 18.53 -9.77 10.81
C VAL A 169 20.01 -9.84 11.20
N LEU A 170 20.72 -8.71 11.20
CA LEU A 170 22.13 -8.66 11.62
C LEU A 170 22.29 -8.98 13.12
N LYS A 171 21.39 -8.47 13.97
CA LYS A 171 21.44 -8.73 15.42
C LYS A 171 21.15 -10.19 15.73
N THR A 172 20.14 -10.77 15.09
CA THR A 172 19.76 -12.18 15.28
C THR A 172 20.82 -13.14 14.75
N SER A 173 21.39 -12.87 13.57
CA SER A 173 22.47 -13.70 13.01
C SER A 173 23.71 -13.71 13.90
N ARG A 174 24.11 -12.55 14.43
CA ARG A 174 25.21 -12.45 15.41
C ARG A 174 24.95 -13.28 16.67
N THR A 175 23.74 -13.19 17.23
CA THR A 175 23.39 -13.98 18.42
C THR A 175 23.43 -15.48 18.15
N VAL A 176 22.92 -15.93 17.01
CA VAL A 176 22.95 -17.35 16.62
C VAL A 176 24.37 -17.85 16.39
N ALA A 177 25.23 -17.04 15.76
CA ALA A 177 26.63 -17.41 15.54
C ALA A 177 27.39 -17.56 16.87
N ILE A 178 27.16 -16.65 17.83
CA ILE A 178 27.78 -16.71 19.16
C ILE A 178 27.31 -17.96 19.92
N THR A 179 26.01 -18.26 19.93
CA THR A 179 25.48 -19.44 20.63
C THR A 179 25.94 -20.75 19.98
N ALA A 180 26.02 -20.82 18.65
CA ALA A 180 26.55 -21.99 17.97
C ALA A 180 28.02 -22.24 18.30
N ALA A 181 28.84 -21.18 18.34
CA ALA A 181 30.26 -21.28 18.68
C ALA A 181 30.47 -21.73 20.13
N THR A 182 29.69 -21.23 21.09
CA THR A 182 29.81 -21.64 22.50
C THR A 182 29.38 -23.10 22.72
N VAL A 183 28.32 -23.56 22.05
CA VAL A 183 27.89 -24.96 22.11
C VAL A 183 28.93 -25.89 21.50
N ALA A 184 29.50 -25.53 20.35
CA ALA A 184 30.58 -26.30 19.71
C ALA A 184 31.81 -26.39 20.62
N MET A 185 32.21 -25.28 21.23
CA MET A 185 33.35 -25.25 22.15
C MET A 185 33.10 -26.13 23.39
N ALA A 186 31.90 -26.08 23.98
CA ALA A 186 31.52 -26.94 25.11
C ALA A 186 31.54 -28.42 24.73
N PHE A 187 31.10 -28.78 23.53
CA PHE A 187 31.15 -30.17 23.03
C PHE A 187 32.59 -30.66 22.84
N VAL A 188 33.48 -29.81 22.30
CA VAL A 188 34.91 -30.13 22.15
C VAL A 188 35.56 -30.31 23.51
N ILE A 189 35.34 -29.41 24.47
CA ILE A 189 35.89 -29.50 25.82
C ILE A 189 35.39 -30.78 26.52
N SER A 190 34.10 -31.08 26.43
CA SER A 190 33.51 -32.30 26.98
C SER A 190 34.18 -33.56 26.42
N ASN A 191 34.41 -33.62 25.11
CA ASN A 191 35.12 -34.74 24.48
C ASN A 191 36.59 -34.83 24.90
N ILE A 192 37.28 -33.71 25.07
CA ILE A 192 38.68 -33.70 25.55
C ILE A 192 38.73 -34.23 26.99
N ILE A 193 37.85 -33.75 27.88
CA ILE A 193 37.77 -34.23 29.27
C ILE A 193 37.48 -35.74 29.29
N ARG A 194 36.52 -36.20 28.48
CA ARG A 194 36.18 -37.62 28.39
C ARG A 194 37.35 -38.48 27.95
N ARG A 195 38.15 -38.02 26.97
CA ARG A 195 39.37 -38.71 26.54
C ARG A 195 40.44 -38.71 27.62
N TYR A 196 40.68 -37.57 28.28
CA TYR A 196 41.67 -37.46 29.34
C TYR A 196 41.34 -38.39 30.52
N VAL A 197 40.08 -38.45 30.95
CA VAL A 197 39.64 -39.37 32.01
C VAL A 197 39.86 -40.83 31.62
N MET A 198 39.57 -41.22 30.36
CA MET A 198 39.81 -42.57 29.86
C MET A 198 41.29 -42.94 29.84
N ASP A 199 42.18 -42.02 29.43
CA ASP A 199 43.62 -42.23 29.42
C ASP A 199 44.20 -42.34 30.85
N THR A 200 43.73 -41.51 31.79
CA THR A 200 44.18 -41.59 33.20
C THR A 200 43.59 -42.77 33.98
N GLY A 201 42.41 -43.25 33.59
CA GLY A 201 41.73 -44.39 34.20
C GLY A 201 42.28 -45.76 33.79
N GLN A 202 43.19 -45.83 32.80
CA GLN A 202 43.90 -47.04 32.40
C GLN A 202 45.26 -47.23 33.08
N ILE A 203 45.69 -46.32 33.98
CA ILE A 203 47.02 -46.35 34.64
C ILE A 203 46.94 -46.88 36.10
N THR A 204 45.83 -47.48 36.53
CA THR A 204 45.72 -48.18 37.83
C THR A 204 45.47 -49.66 37.64
#